data_AF-A0A7C5K0N8-F1
#
_entry.id   AF-A0A7C5K0N8-F1
#
_cell.length_a   1.000
_cell.length_b   1.000
_cell.length_c   1.000
_cell.angle_alpha   90.00
_cell.angle_beta   90.00
_cell.angle_gamma   90.00
#
_symmetry.space_group_name_H-M   'P 1'
#
loop_
_entity.id
_entity.type
_entity.pdbx_description
1 polymer ?
#
loop_
_entity_poly.entity_id
_entity_poly.type
_entity_poly.pdbx_seq_one_letter_code
_entity_poly.pdbx_strand_id
1 'polypeptide(L)'
;MELKIGDAVASEIIGDVGPGEEVAFRVDINKYDENAVLTVRYYNIFNEVNTKETAITITKRQEAAPTTAKEEGWPIERWIITAGVIVFLAVATLLIYRMMKKTRVVESAPPEM
;
A
#
# COMPACT_ATOMS: atom_id res chain seq x y z
N MET A 1 14.11 19.51 -24.87
CA MET A 1 13.34 18.36 -25.39
C MET A 1 11.86 18.66 -25.26
N GLU A 2 11.06 18.17 -26.20
CA GLU A 2 9.62 18.38 -26.24
C GLU A 2 8.91 17.08 -26.60
N LEU A 3 7.83 16.74 -25.91
CA LEU A 3 6.95 15.63 -26.20
C LEU A 3 5.58 16.16 -26.60
N LYS A 4 5.09 15.72 -27.77
CA LYS A 4 3.78 16.09 -28.29
C LYS A 4 2.87 14.87 -28.40
N ILE A 5 1.67 14.99 -27.83
CA ILE A 5 0.60 13.98 -27.83
C ILE A 5 -0.70 14.65 -28.29
N GLY A 6 -1.03 14.51 -29.58
CA GLY A 6 -2.13 15.27 -30.20
C GLY A 6 -1.90 16.78 -30.04
N ASP A 7 -2.80 17.46 -29.34
CA ASP A 7 -2.70 18.90 -29.00
C ASP A 7 -1.93 19.19 -27.70
N ALA A 8 -1.62 18.18 -26.89
CA ALA A 8 -0.89 18.36 -25.64
C ALA A 8 0.62 18.39 -25.91
N VAL A 9 1.30 19.39 -25.37
CA VAL A 9 2.76 19.57 -25.50
C VAL A 9 3.34 19.74 -24.10
N ALA A 10 4.42 19.02 -23.81
CA ALA A 10 5.19 19.17 -22.59
C ALA A 10 6.69 19.16 -22.92
N SER A 11 7.48 19.97 -22.24
CA SER A 11 8.90 20.17 -22.57
C SER A 11 9.77 20.22 -21.33
N GLU A 12 10.98 19.70 -21.45
CA GLU A 12 12.03 19.79 -20.43
C GLU A 12 13.32 20.32 -21.05
N ILE A 13 14.00 21.21 -20.32
CA ILE A 13 15.27 21.80 -20.74
C ILE A 13 16.39 21.09 -19.99
N ILE A 14 17.27 20.47 -20.76
CA ILE A 14 18.51 19.86 -20.26
C ILE A 14 19.64 20.85 -20.60
N GLY A 15 20.52 21.11 -19.64
CA GLY A 15 21.71 21.95 -19.83
C GLY A 15 22.77 21.27 -20.67
N ASP A 16 24.03 21.70 -20.49
CA ASP A 16 25.16 21.10 -21.20
C ASP A 16 25.33 19.63 -20.82
N VAL A 17 25.52 18.79 -21.83
CA VAL A 17 25.79 17.36 -21.69
C VAL A 17 27.19 17.10 -22.23
N GLY A 18 28.06 16.58 -21.38
CA GLY A 18 29.44 16.28 -21.73
C GLY A 18 29.56 15.14 -22.75
N PRO A 19 30.71 15.03 -23.44
CA PRO A 19 30.94 13.94 -24.39
C PRO A 19 30.93 12.58 -23.68
N GLY A 20 30.02 11.69 -24.11
CA GLY A 20 29.88 10.35 -23.53
C GLY A 20 29.05 10.30 -22.25
N GLU A 21 28.47 11.42 -21.81
CA GLU A 21 27.56 11.43 -20.67
C GLU A 21 26.15 10.96 -21.08
N GLU A 22 25.51 10.24 -20.16
CA GLU A 22 24.11 9.84 -20.29
C GLU A 22 23.24 10.72 -19.39
N VAL A 23 22.12 11.21 -19.93
CA VAL A 23 21.17 12.02 -19.19
C VAL A 23 19.78 11.39 -19.27
N ALA A 24 19.16 11.26 -18.12
CA ALA A 24 17.75 10.89 -17.99
C ALA A 24 16.90 12.16 -17.82
N PHE A 25 15.73 12.17 -18.46
CA PHE A 25 14.79 13.27 -18.40
C PHE A 25 13.38 12.72 -18.17
N ARG A 26 12.50 13.52 -17.59
CA ARG A 26 11.12 13.16 -17.28
C ARG A 26 10.17 14.26 -17.69
N VAL A 27 9.33 13.94 -18.66
CA VAL A 27 8.25 14.83 -19.09
C VAL A 27 6.92 14.28 -18.60
N ASP A 28 6.26 15.03 -17.72
CA ASP A 28 4.91 14.71 -17.26
C ASP A 28 3.88 15.37 -18.18
N ILE A 29 2.97 14.56 -18.73
CA ILE A 29 1.90 15.02 -19.63
C ILE A 29 0.54 14.50 -19.16
N ASN A 30 -0.42 15.40 -19.02
CA ASN A 30 -1.75 15.10 -18.46
C ASN A 30 -2.72 14.50 -19.49
N LYS A 31 -2.25 14.11 -20.68
CA LYS A 31 -3.04 13.52 -21.76
C LYS A 31 -2.33 12.28 -22.28
N TYR A 32 -3.07 11.20 -22.45
CA TYR A 32 -2.54 9.90 -22.88
C TYR A 32 -3.12 9.53 -24.24
N ASP A 33 -2.25 9.29 -25.20
CA ASP A 33 -2.56 8.66 -26.49
C ASP A 33 -1.58 7.48 -26.67
N GLU A 34 -1.94 6.51 -27.50
CA GLU A 34 -1.11 5.32 -27.75
C GLU A 34 0.17 5.68 -28.51
N ASN A 35 0.15 6.80 -29.24
CA ASN A 35 1.26 7.29 -30.04
C ASN A 35 1.63 8.71 -29.64
N ALA A 36 2.93 8.98 -29.58
CA ALA A 36 3.46 10.31 -29.33
C ALA A 36 4.67 10.59 -30.21
N VAL A 37 4.93 11.88 -30.45
CA VAL A 37 6.14 12.33 -31.15
C VAL A 37 7.05 12.99 -30.14
N LEU A 38 8.20 12.37 -29.91
CA LEU A 38 9.29 12.95 -29.14
C LEU A 38 10.15 13.80 -30.07
N THR A 39 10.25 15.09 -29.76
CA THR A 39 11.09 16.05 -30.47
C THR A 39 12.27 16.45 -29.60
N VAL A 40 13.47 16.08 -30.02
CA VAL A 40 14.72 16.47 -29.37
C VAL A 40 15.35 17.60 -30.18
N ARG A 41 15.43 18.78 -29.58
CA ARG A 41 16.14 19.94 -30.13
C ARG A 41 17.37 20.23 -29.29
N TYR A 42 18.52 20.38 -29.93
CA TYR A 42 19.80 20.65 -29.28
C TYR A 42 20.71 21.50 -30.17
N TYR A 43 21.66 22.19 -29.54
CA TYR A 43 22.74 22.89 -30.25
C TYR A 43 23.96 21.95 -30.35
N ASN A 44 24.57 21.88 -31.53
CA ASN A 44 25.81 21.12 -31.72
C ASN A 44 27.05 21.95 -31.35
N ILE A 45 28.24 21.35 -31.47
CA ILE A 45 29.53 22.01 -31.19
C ILE A 45 29.83 23.21 -32.10
N PHE A 46 29.11 23.35 -33.22
CA PHE A 46 29.20 24.47 -34.16
C PHE A 46 28.10 25.51 -33.93
N ASN A 47 27.35 25.39 -32.83
CA ASN A 47 26.22 26.25 -32.46
C ASN A 47 25.05 26.22 -33.47
N GLU A 48 24.92 25.14 -34.22
CA GLU A 48 23.81 24.90 -35.13
C GLU A 48 22.69 24.16 -34.41
N VAL A 49 21.44 24.52 -34.72
CA VAL A 49 20.26 23.87 -34.16
C VAL A 49 19.97 22.59 -34.93
N ASN A 50 20.03 21.46 -34.22
CA ASN A 50 19.56 20.18 -34.72
C ASN A 50 18.23 19.82 -34.09
N THR A 51 17.33 19.26 -34.90
CA THR A 51 16.04 18.74 -34.45
C THR A 51 15.94 17.28 -34.90
N LYS A 52 15.59 16.40 -33.97
CA LYS A 52 15.33 14.99 -34.21
C LYS A 52 13.95 14.65 -33.69
N GLU A 53 13.11 14.10 -34.56
CA GLU A 53 11.80 13.60 -34.20
C GLU A 53 11.83 12.09 -34.14
N THR A 54 11.12 11.50 -33.18
CA THR A 54 11.02 10.05 -33.01
C THR A 54 9.62 9.71 -32.54
N ALA A 55 8.93 8.87 -33.30
CA ALA A 55 7.65 8.31 -32.90
C ALA A 55 7.87 7.30 -31.77
N ILE A 56 7.14 7.45 -30.67
CA ILE A 56 7.17 6.55 -29.53
C ILE A 56 5.77 5.98 -29.27
N THR A 57 5.72 4.71 -28.90
CA THR A 57 4.48 4.04 -28.48
C THR A 57 4.41 4.07 -26.96
N ILE A 58 3.33 4.64 -26.43
CA ILE A 58 3.13 4.73 -24.98
C ILE A 58 2.35 3.50 -24.54
N THR A 59 3.03 2.61 -23.83
CA THR A 59 2.36 1.49 -23.16
C THR A 59 1.89 1.94 -21.79
N LYS A 60 0.60 1.79 -21.51
CA LYS A 60 0.08 1.97 -20.16
C LYS A 60 0.71 0.89 -19.29
N ARG A 61 1.60 1.27 -18.39
CA ARG A 61 2.02 0.40 -17.31
C ARG A 61 0.80 0.19 -16.42
N GLN A 62 0.13 -0.96 -16.55
CA GLN A 62 -0.77 -1.41 -15.51
C GLN A 62 0.10 -1.60 -14.28
N GLU A 63 0.05 -0.62 -13.39
CA GLU A 63 0.48 -0.82 -12.02
C GLU A 63 -0.35 -2.01 -11.51
N ALA A 64 0.33 -3.12 -11.20
CA ALA A 64 -0.34 -4.25 -10.60
C ALA A 64 -1.11 -3.69 -9.40
N ALA A 65 -2.43 -3.88 -9.38
CA ALA A 65 -3.25 -3.44 -8.26
C ALA A 65 -2.52 -3.88 -6.98
N PRO A 66 -2.39 -3.01 -5.95
CA PRO A 66 -1.77 -3.42 -4.70
C PRO A 66 -2.49 -4.69 -4.28
N THR A 67 -1.76 -5.80 -4.18
CA THR A 67 -2.28 -7.06 -3.69
C THR A 67 -2.97 -6.72 -2.39
N THR A 68 -4.30 -6.77 -2.37
CA THR A 68 -5.08 -6.49 -1.17
C THR A 68 -4.44 -7.33 -0.11
N ALA A 69 -3.82 -6.70 0.90
CA ALA A 69 -3.21 -7.43 1.99
C ALA A 69 -4.30 -8.38 2.46
N LYS A 70 -4.06 -9.70 2.35
CA LYS A 70 -4.97 -10.68 2.95
C LYS A 70 -5.16 -10.17 4.36
N GLU A 71 -6.38 -9.78 4.71
CA GLU A 71 -6.72 -9.57 6.12
C GLU A 71 -6.30 -10.87 6.78
N GLU A 72 -5.22 -10.81 7.55
CA GLU A 72 -4.76 -11.90 8.37
C GLU A 72 -5.88 -12.11 9.36
N GLY A 73 -6.79 -13.01 9.00
CA GLY A 73 -7.90 -13.42 9.84
C GLY A 73 -7.35 -13.73 11.23
N TRP A 74 -8.10 -13.32 12.24
CA TRP A 74 -7.65 -13.31 13.63
C TRP A 74 -6.80 -14.54 13.98
N PRO A 75 -5.54 -14.35 14.43
CA PRO A 75 -4.60 -15.46 14.58
C PRO A 75 -5.19 -16.51 15.54
N ILE A 76 -5.08 -17.78 15.16
CA ILE A 76 -5.64 -18.94 15.89
C ILE A 76 -5.18 -18.96 17.35
N GLU A 77 -3.98 -18.46 17.63
CA GLU A 77 -3.43 -18.26 18.97
C GLU A 77 -4.34 -17.43 19.88
N ARG A 78 -4.97 -16.37 19.34
CA ARG A 78 -5.90 -15.51 20.11
C ARG A 78 -7.19 -16.25 20.45
N TRP A 79 -7.64 -17.19 19.62
CA TRP A 79 -8.82 -18.01 19.91
C TRP A 79 -8.57 -18.96 21.09
N ILE A 80 -7.38 -19.57 21.15
CA ILE A 80 -6.99 -20.47 22.24
C ILE A 80 -6.94 -19.71 23.57
N ILE A 81 -6.33 -18.52 23.56
CA ILE A 81 -6.26 -17.65 24.75
C ILE A 81 -7.66 -17.24 25.19
N THR A 82 -8.50 -16.78 24.26
CA THR A 82 -9.88 -16.34 24.56
C THR A 82 -10.71 -17.49 25.14
N ALA A 83 -10.63 -18.68 24.56
CA ALA A 83 -11.31 -19.87 25.08
C ALA A 83 -10.84 -20.22 26.50
N GLY A 84 -9.53 -20.14 26.77
CA GLY A 84 -8.96 -20.36 28.10
C GLY A 84 -9.50 -19.38 29.15
N VAL A 85 -9.58 -18.09 28.82
CA VAL A 85 -10.11 -17.05 29.72
C VAL A 85 -11.58 -17.31 30.05
N ILE A 86 -12.39 -17.67 29.05
CA ILE A 86 -13.83 -17.95 29.25
C ILE A 86 -14.02 -19.14 30.19
N VAL A 87 -13.28 -20.23 29.97
CA VAL A 87 -13.34 -21.42 30.83
C VAL A 87 -12.90 -21.10 32.25
N PHE A 88 -11.81 -20.34 32.41
CA PHE A 88 -11.34 -19.92 33.73
C PHE A 88 -12.39 -19.09 34.48
N LEU A 89 -13.00 -18.10 33.81
CA LEU A 89 -14.06 -17.28 34.40
C LEU A 89 -15.29 -18.10 34.78
N ALA A 90 -15.69 -19.07 33.96
CA ALA A 90 -16.79 -19.98 34.28
C ALA A 90 -16.49 -20.81 35.54
N VAL A 91 -15.28 -21.36 35.67
CA VAL A 91 -14.86 -22.13 36.84
C VAL A 91 -14.80 -21.25 38.08
N ALA A 92 -14.21 -20.05 37.99
CA ALA A 92 -14.15 -19.11 39.10
C ALA A 92 -15.56 -18.74 39.59
N THR A 93 -16.47 -18.43 38.67
CA THR A 93 -17.86 -18.09 39.00
C THR A 93 -18.58 -19.27 39.64
N LEU A 94 -18.35 -20.49 39.15
CA LEU A 94 -18.92 -21.72 39.73
C LEU A 94 -18.38 -21.99 41.13
N LEU A 95 -17.09 -21.77 41.38
CA LEU A 95 -16.47 -21.92 42.69
C LEU A 95 -17.04 -20.91 43.69
N ILE A 96 -17.19 -19.64 43.28
CA ILE A 96 -17.82 -18.60 44.09
C ILE A 96 -19.26 -18.99 44.43
N TYR A 97 -20.04 -19.40 43.43
CA TYR A 97 -21.42 -19.88 43.63
C TYR A 97 -21.48 -21.07 44.60
N ARG A 98 -20.57 -22.05 44.44
CA ARG A 98 -20.50 -23.23 45.30
C ARG A 98 -20.13 -22.88 46.74
N MET A 99 -19.22 -21.92 46.95
CA MET A 99 -18.89 -21.42 48.28
C MET A 99 -20.08 -20.72 48.92
N MET A 100 -20.74 -19.80 48.20
CA MET A 100 -21.94 -19.11 48.71
C MET A 100 -23.06 -20.08 49.07
N LYS A 101 -23.29 -21.12 48.25
CA LYS A 101 -24.28 -22.17 48.54
C LYS A 101 -23.91 -22.96 49.80
N LYS A 102 -22.63 -23.30 50.00
CA LYS A 102 -22.19 -24.00 51.22
C LYS A 102 -22.33 -23.12 52.46
N THR A 103 -21.99 -21.84 52.39
CA THR A 103 -22.14 -20.91 53.52
C THR A 103 -23.60 -20.73 53.91
N ARG A 104 -24.53 -20.63 52.95
CA ARG A 104 -25.98 -20.54 53.24
C ARG A 104 -26.58 -21.81 53.87
N VAL A 105 -26.05 -22.99 53.56
CA VAL A 105 -26.57 -24.26 54.11
C VAL A 105 -26.14 -24.46 55.57
N VAL A 106 -24.95 -23.98 55.96
CA VAL A 106 -24.45 -24.08 57.34
C VAL A 106 -25.24 -23.20 58.31
N GLU A 107 -25.73 -22.04 57.85
CA GLU A 107 -26.54 -21.13 58.68
C GLU A 107 -28.01 -21.56 58.84
N SER A 108 -28.47 -22.50 58.00
CA SER A 108 -29.83 -23.06 58.06
C SER A 108 -29.95 -24.35 58.87
N ALA A 109 -28.87 -24.85 59.46
CA ALA A 109 -28.93 -25.99 60.38
C ALA A 109 -29.40 -25.49 61.77
N PRO A 110 -30.57 -25.91 62.27
CA PRO A 110 -31.01 -25.53 63.61
C PRO A 110 -30.10 -26.20 64.65
N PRO A 111 -29.87 -25.58 65.83
CA PRO A 111 -29.16 -26.25 66.91
C PRO A 111 -29.94 -27.49 67.33
N GLU A 112 -29.28 -28.65 67.28
CA GLU A 112 -29.80 -29.87 67.90
C GLU A 112 -30.02 -29.60 69.39
N MET A 113 -31.27 -29.70 69.84
CA MET A 113 -31.64 -29.89 71.25
C MET A 113 -31.78 -31.37 71.54
#